data_AF-A0A2J6IYS3-F1
#
_entry.id   AF-A0A2J6IYS3-F1
#
_cell.length_a   1.000
_cell.length_b   1.000
_cell.length_c   1.000
_cell.angle_alpha   90.00
_cell.angle_beta   90.00
_cell.angle_gamma   90.00
#
_symmetry.space_group_name_H-M   'P 1'
#
loop_
_entity.id
_entity.type
_entity.pdbx_description
1 polymer ?
#
loop_
_entity_poly.entity_id
_entity_poly.type
_entity_poly.pdbx_seq_one_letter_code
_entity_poly.pdbx_strand_id
1 'polypeptide(L)'
;MSKQNCWEFFNCGREEGGAKVQELGVCPAATETRLDNINGGKNAGRTCWALARTLCEGMVQGDAVSKMAKCMACDFKKHVLKEEQGDFVGIREVLKIVGA
;
A
#
# COMPACT_ATOMS: atom_id res chain seq x y z
N MET A 1 -1.95 -6.94 18.74
CA MET A 1 -1.55 -7.61 17.47
C MET A 1 -0.89 -6.56 16.58
N SER A 2 0.11 -6.95 15.78
CA SER A 2 0.69 -6.04 14.79
C SER A 2 -0.31 -5.80 13.66
N LYS A 3 -0.42 -4.55 13.17
CA LYS A 3 -1.32 -4.22 12.05
C LYS A 3 -0.67 -4.68 10.74
N GLN A 4 -1.44 -5.32 9.86
CA GLN A 4 -0.90 -5.95 8.64
C GLN A 4 -0.65 -4.92 7.54
N ASN A 5 0.43 -5.10 6.79
CA ASN A 5 0.70 -4.41 5.53
C ASN A 5 0.01 -5.11 4.35
N CYS A 6 -0.12 -4.42 3.22
CA CYS A 6 -0.85 -4.96 2.06
C CYS A 6 -0.27 -6.29 1.55
N TRP A 7 1.05 -6.48 1.60
CA TRP A 7 1.69 -7.71 1.14
C TRP A 7 1.42 -8.90 2.07
N GLU A 8 1.26 -8.67 3.37
CA GLU A 8 0.85 -9.68 4.35
C GLU A 8 -0.63 -10.02 4.15
N PHE A 9 -1.50 -9.00 4.00
CA PHE A 9 -2.93 -9.20 3.81
C PHE A 9 -3.27 -10.00 2.54
N PHE A 10 -2.59 -9.68 1.42
CA PHE A 10 -2.79 -10.39 0.16
C PHE A 10 -1.85 -11.58 -0.05
N ASN A 11 -0.93 -11.83 0.89
CA ASN A 11 0.14 -12.83 0.78
C ASN A 11 0.85 -12.79 -0.58
N CYS A 12 1.25 -11.58 -1.03
CA CYS A 12 1.71 -11.40 -2.40
C CYS A 12 3.20 -11.74 -2.61
N GLY A 13 4.00 -11.79 -1.55
CA GLY A 13 5.41 -12.20 -1.57
C GLY A 13 6.36 -11.20 -2.23
N ARG A 14 5.97 -9.91 -2.32
CA ARG A 14 6.77 -8.83 -2.94
C ARG A 14 7.31 -7.81 -1.93
N GLU A 15 7.21 -8.12 -0.64
CA GLU A 15 7.96 -7.47 0.42
C GLU A 15 9.48 -7.65 0.24
N GLU A 16 10.29 -6.88 0.96
CA GLU A 16 11.75 -7.04 0.93
C GLU A 16 12.14 -8.46 1.34
N GLY A 17 12.86 -9.17 0.46
CA GLY A 17 13.21 -10.58 0.66
C GLY A 17 12.08 -11.58 0.41
N GLY A 18 10.92 -11.13 -0.05
CA GLY A 18 9.76 -11.98 -0.34
C GLY A 18 9.99 -12.96 -1.49
N ALA A 19 9.21 -14.05 -1.50
CA ALA A 19 9.38 -15.18 -2.42
C ALA A 19 9.24 -14.80 -3.91
N LYS A 20 8.51 -13.73 -4.24
CA LYS A 20 8.29 -13.27 -5.62
C LYS A 20 9.18 -12.11 -6.03
N VAL A 21 10.11 -11.67 -5.18
CA VAL A 21 11.02 -10.55 -5.49
C VAL A 21 11.91 -10.85 -6.69
N GLN A 22 12.40 -12.09 -6.83
CA GLN A 22 13.28 -12.48 -7.95
C GLN A 22 12.56 -12.44 -9.31
N GLU A 23 11.27 -12.73 -9.33
CA GLU A 23 10.46 -12.79 -10.56
C GLU A 23 9.79 -11.45 -10.89
N LEU A 24 9.22 -10.79 -9.89
CA LEU A 24 8.34 -9.62 -10.06
C LEU A 24 8.93 -8.32 -9.51
N GLY A 25 10.15 -8.38 -8.97
CA GLY A 25 10.78 -7.26 -8.25
C GLY A 25 10.09 -6.92 -6.93
N VAL A 26 10.77 -6.11 -6.12
CA VAL A 26 10.25 -5.59 -4.85
C VAL A 26 9.07 -4.65 -5.11
N CYS A 27 8.04 -4.72 -4.27
CA CYS A 27 6.91 -3.83 -4.33
C CYS A 27 7.33 -2.39 -3.96
N PRO A 28 6.92 -1.36 -4.72
CA PRO A 28 7.14 0.04 -4.33
C PRO A 28 6.57 0.35 -2.94
N ALA A 29 5.45 -0.27 -2.56
CA ALA A 29 4.87 -0.08 -1.23
C ALA A 29 5.77 -0.60 -0.10
N ALA A 30 6.59 -1.62 -0.37
CA ALA A 30 7.52 -2.18 0.58
C ALA A 30 8.83 -1.37 0.69
N THR A 31 9.05 -0.37 -0.16
CA THR A 31 10.32 0.40 -0.22
C THR A 31 10.13 1.91 -0.08
N GLU A 32 8.90 2.42 -0.14
CA GLU A 32 8.61 3.82 0.10
C GLU A 32 8.67 4.16 1.60
N THR A 33 9.87 4.46 2.07
CA THR A 33 10.17 4.75 3.48
C THR A 33 9.62 6.09 3.97
N ARG A 34 9.28 7.03 3.07
CA ARG A 34 8.70 8.33 3.46
C ARG A 34 7.33 8.17 4.13
N LEU A 35 6.66 7.04 3.92
CA LEU A 35 5.33 6.74 4.47
C LEU A 35 5.37 5.79 5.67
N ASP A 36 6.56 5.50 6.19
CA ASP A 36 6.72 4.64 7.36
C ASP A 36 5.93 5.17 8.56
N ASN A 37 5.30 4.25 9.32
CA ASN A 37 4.39 4.50 10.44
C ASN A 37 3.06 5.19 10.08
N ILE A 38 2.81 5.56 8.82
CA ILE A 38 1.52 6.12 8.43
C ILE A 38 0.46 5.03 8.47
N ASN A 39 -0.66 5.35 9.13
CA ASN A 39 -1.68 4.37 9.48
C ASN A 39 -1.01 3.13 10.08
N GLY A 40 -0.10 3.26 11.05
CA GLY A 40 0.56 2.15 11.74
C GLY A 40 1.20 1.06 10.86
N GLY A 41 1.58 1.38 9.63
CA GLY A 41 2.18 0.45 8.67
C GLY A 41 3.69 0.59 8.58
N LYS A 42 4.34 -0.42 7.99
CA LYS A 42 5.75 -0.32 7.56
C LYS A 42 5.80 0.27 6.17
N ASN A 43 6.67 1.25 5.93
CA ASN A 43 6.78 1.97 4.66
C ASN A 43 5.38 2.38 4.16
N ALA A 44 5.07 2.22 2.88
CA ALA A 44 3.72 2.48 2.37
C ALA A 44 2.78 1.27 2.43
N GLY A 45 3.08 0.27 3.27
CA GLY A 45 2.31 -0.98 3.35
C GLY A 45 0.84 -0.78 3.72
N ARG A 46 0.54 0.23 4.55
CA ARG A 46 -0.83 0.63 4.94
C ARG A 46 -1.31 1.92 4.27
N THR A 47 -0.65 2.30 3.18
CA THR A 47 -1.00 3.44 2.31
C THR A 47 -0.80 3.11 0.83
N CYS A 48 -0.76 1.82 0.49
CA CYS A 48 -0.33 1.34 -0.82
C CYS A 48 -1.19 1.85 -1.99
N TRP A 49 -2.43 2.27 -1.71
CA TRP A 49 -3.34 2.93 -2.68
C TRP A 49 -2.82 4.28 -3.18
N ALA A 50 -1.94 4.95 -2.43
CA ALA A 50 -1.39 6.26 -2.79
C ALA A 50 -0.18 6.17 -3.73
N LEU A 51 0.40 4.98 -3.93
CA LEU A 51 1.55 4.80 -4.81
C LEU A 51 1.13 4.37 -6.22
N ALA A 52 1.79 4.89 -7.26
CA ALA A 52 1.70 4.32 -8.60
C ALA A 52 2.45 2.98 -8.70
N ARG A 53 2.19 2.20 -9.76
CA ARG A 53 2.96 0.99 -10.12
C ARG A 53 3.04 -0.14 -9.07
N THR A 54 2.13 -0.20 -8.10
CA THR A 54 1.99 -1.43 -7.29
C THR A 54 1.19 -2.47 -8.07
N LEU A 55 1.62 -3.72 -8.02
CA LEU A 55 0.85 -4.84 -8.55
C LEU A 55 -0.20 -5.26 -7.50
N CYS A 56 -1.47 -5.01 -7.80
CA CYS A 56 -2.58 -5.69 -7.13
C CYS A 56 -3.05 -6.80 -8.07
N GLU A 57 -3.22 -8.01 -7.55
CA GLU A 57 -3.73 -9.18 -8.30
C GLU A 57 -2.85 -9.62 -9.50
N GLY A 58 -1.54 -9.36 -9.46
CA GLY A 58 -0.62 -9.80 -10.51
C GLY A 58 -0.64 -8.97 -11.80
N MET A 59 -1.41 -7.88 -11.86
CA MET A 59 -1.35 -6.90 -12.95
C MET A 59 -0.69 -5.59 -12.52
N VAL A 60 0.19 -5.05 -13.36
CA VAL A 60 0.72 -3.69 -13.18
C VAL A 60 -0.47 -2.74 -13.34
N GLN A 61 -0.95 -2.18 -12.23
CA GLN A 61 -1.99 -1.15 -12.28
C GLN A 61 -1.37 0.12 -12.87
N GLY A 62 -2.11 0.80 -13.74
CA GLY A 62 -1.67 1.98 -14.52
C GLY A 62 -1.31 3.21 -13.66
N ASP A 63 -1.53 4.41 -14.19
CA ASP A 63 -1.28 5.64 -13.45
C ASP A 63 -2.09 5.73 -12.13
N ALA A 64 -1.65 6.61 -11.23
CA ALA A 64 -2.23 6.74 -9.88
C ALA A 64 -3.75 7.01 -9.92
N VAL A 65 -4.25 7.72 -10.94
CA VAL A 65 -5.67 8.07 -11.09
C VAL A 65 -6.51 6.85 -11.46
N SER A 66 -6.05 6.04 -12.42
CA SER A 66 -6.70 4.79 -12.83
C SER A 66 -6.74 3.76 -11.68
N LYS A 67 -5.74 3.81 -10.81
CA LYS A 67 -5.64 2.97 -9.61
C LYS A 67 -6.56 3.44 -8.48
N MET A 68 -6.78 4.74 -8.30
CA MET A 68 -7.65 5.29 -7.25
C MET A 68 -9.08 4.76 -7.32
N ALA A 69 -9.67 4.69 -8.51
CA ALA A 69 -11.03 4.18 -8.70
C ALA A 69 -11.17 2.70 -8.26
N LYS A 70 -10.20 1.86 -8.62
CA LYS A 70 -10.15 0.45 -8.22
C LYS A 70 -9.83 0.28 -6.73
N CYS A 71 -9.00 1.16 -6.16
CA CYS A 71 -8.64 1.12 -4.74
C CYS A 71 -9.76 1.63 -3.81
N MET A 72 -10.76 2.36 -4.28
CA MET A 72 -11.94 2.70 -3.46
C MET A 72 -12.73 1.45 -3.04
N ALA A 73 -12.70 0.40 -3.86
CA ALA A 73 -13.35 -0.88 -3.55
C ALA A 73 -12.41 -1.89 -2.84
N CYS A 74 -11.13 -1.58 -2.69
CA CYS A 74 -10.13 -2.51 -2.15
C CYS A 74 -10.41 -2.90 -0.69
N ASP A 75 -10.49 -4.20 -0.44
CA ASP A 75 -10.78 -4.76 0.88
C ASP A 75 -9.71 -4.40 1.92
N PHE A 76 -8.46 -4.31 1.51
CA PHE A 76 -7.39 -3.88 2.39
C PHE A 76 -7.53 -2.42 2.83
N LYS A 77 -7.92 -1.50 1.93
CA LYS A 77 -8.17 -0.09 2.32
C LYS A 77 -9.32 0.01 3.31
N LYS A 78 -10.40 -0.74 3.10
CA LYS A 78 -11.55 -0.80 4.04
C LYS A 78 -11.11 -1.38 5.39
N HIS A 79 -10.27 -2.41 5.37
CA HIS A 79 -9.68 -3.00 6.57
C HIS A 79 -8.85 -1.98 7.35
N VAL A 80 -7.93 -1.26 6.69
CA VAL A 80 -7.13 -0.20 7.33
C VAL A 80 -8.04 0.91 7.90
N LEU A 81 -9.04 1.37 7.14
CA LEU A 81 -9.98 2.39 7.63
C LEU A 81 -10.70 1.95 8.91
N LYS A 82 -11.12 0.67 8.98
CA LYS A 82 -11.78 0.11 10.16
C LYS A 82 -10.83 -0.02 11.37
N GLU A 83 -9.56 -0.31 11.13
CA GLU A 83 -8.55 -0.43 12.18
C GLU A 83 -8.06 0.93 12.72
N GLU A 84 -7.95 1.95 11.86
CA GLU A 84 -7.47 3.29 12.27
C GLU A 84 -8.60 4.18 12.82
N GLN A 85 -9.85 3.98 12.39
CA GLN A 85 -11.00 4.76 12.86
C GLN A 85 -10.76 6.28 12.74
N GLY A 86 -10.74 7.00 13.87
CA GLY A 86 -10.55 8.45 13.93
C GLY A 86 -9.12 8.92 13.63
N ASP A 87 -8.13 8.02 13.72
CA ASP A 87 -6.71 8.33 13.50
C ASP A 87 -6.28 8.09 12.05
N PHE A 88 -7.22 7.77 11.16
CA PHE A 88 -6.93 7.47 9.76
C PHE A 88 -6.34 8.66 9.01
N VAL A 89 -5.12 8.49 8.51
CA VAL A 89 -4.46 9.44 7.62
C VAL A 89 -4.95 9.24 6.18
N GLY A 90 -5.63 10.26 5.69
CA GLY A 90 -6.25 10.29 4.37
C GLY A 90 -5.25 10.39 3.21
N ILE A 91 -5.73 10.10 2.00
CA ILE A 91 -4.90 10.11 0.78
C ILE A 91 -4.29 11.49 0.49
N ARG A 92 -4.97 12.58 0.86
CA ARG A 92 -4.48 13.94 0.61
C ARG A 92 -3.23 14.23 1.41
N GLU A 93 -3.20 13.82 2.66
CA GLU A 93 -2.07 13.93 3.57
C GLU A 93 -0.92 13.03 3.10
N VAL A 94 -1.23 11.81 2.70
CA VAL A 94 -0.24 10.87 2.14
C VAL A 94 0.43 11.43 0.88
N LEU A 95 -0.34 12.02 -0.05
CA LEU A 95 0.20 12.61 -1.28
C LEU A 95 1.12 13.81 -1.02
N LYS A 96 0.79 14.65 -0.03
CA LYS A 96 1.67 15.75 0.41
C LYS A 96 3.04 15.24 0.85
N ILE A 97 3.10 14.10 1.53
CA ILE A 97 4.36 13.51 2.02
C ILE A 97 5.23 13.02 0.85
N VAL A 98 4.62 12.40 -0.16
CA VAL A 98 5.38 11.86 -1.31
C VAL A 98 5.66 12.89 -2.41
N GLY A 99 5.14 14.12 -2.28
CA GLY A 99 5.37 15.22 -3.22
C GLY A 99 4.66 15.04 -4.56
N ALA A 100 3.48 14.43 -4.55
CA ALA A 100 2.66 14.12 -5.73
C ALA A 100 1.41 15.00 -5.83
#